data_AF-A0A6N7FCK7-F1
#
_entry.id   AF-A0A6N7FCK7-F1
#
_cell.length_a   1.000
_cell.length_b   1.000
_cell.length_c   1.000
_cell.angle_alpha   90.00
_cell.angle_beta   90.00
_cell.angle_gamma   90.00
#
_symmetry.space_group_name_H-M   'P 1'
#
loop_
_entity.id
_entity.type
_entity.pdbx_description
1 polymer ?
#
loop_
_entity_poly.entity_id
_entity_poly.type
_entity_poly.pdbx_seq_one_letter_code
_entity_poly.pdbx_strand_id
1 'polypeptide(L)'
;MATATSRPRLRNALKKLRAVEPRLAPGYGATELAQEMLDFLAMADGMKPACLIGRGFDDPEWIAGAVAVASGMKLRVIEGPFWDAAGAYDGLPGWYAEFVQADLAPFRAWYVTRTAAVAARIEAACASGRPTAAEEAALLGYPACCVAAHHGRNRAFHEATLSILARRAAGDEAEMARMLREGEPLIPETDAEKAAFLEGMRVTPCPCASVNMCEDCRTDSGSPAARLSARYAAFAREIDPVLAQAVGAG
;
A
#
# COMPACT_ATOMS: atom_id res chain seq x y z
N MET A 1 -2.23 18.68 -17.66
CA MET A 1 -1.36 19.79 -17.23
C MET A 1 -2.08 20.55 -16.12
N ALA A 2 -1.55 20.53 -14.89
CA ALA A 2 -2.08 21.36 -13.82
C ALA A 2 -1.80 22.84 -14.16
N THR A 3 -2.83 23.69 -14.12
CA THR A 3 -2.67 25.14 -14.27
C THR A 3 -1.97 25.71 -13.04
N ALA A 4 -1.15 26.76 -13.21
CA ALA A 4 -0.40 27.42 -12.13
C ALA A 4 -1.25 27.80 -10.89
N THR A 5 -2.58 27.89 -11.04
CA THR A 5 -3.57 28.08 -9.97
C THR A 5 -3.70 26.93 -8.97
N SER A 6 -3.18 25.71 -9.23
CA SER A 6 -3.29 24.57 -8.29
C SER A 6 -2.23 24.61 -7.16
N ARG A 7 -1.06 25.19 -7.40
CA ARG A 7 0.10 25.09 -6.49
C ARG A 7 -0.12 25.70 -5.10
N PRO A 8 -0.70 26.92 -4.94
CA PRO A 8 -1.01 27.45 -3.60
C PRO A 8 -1.97 26.56 -2.80
N ARG A 9 -2.93 25.95 -3.48
CA ARG A 9 -3.89 25.03 -2.86
C ARG A 9 -3.20 23.75 -2.36
N LEU A 10 -2.27 23.20 -3.14
CA LEU A 10 -1.48 22.03 -2.74
C LEU A 10 -0.55 22.33 -1.57
N ARG A 11 0.11 23.50 -1.54
CA ARG A 11 0.91 23.93 -0.39
C ARG A 11 0.07 24.10 0.88
N ASN A 12 -1.14 24.64 0.75
CA ASN A 12 -2.07 24.72 1.88
C ASN A 12 -2.52 23.33 2.35
N ALA A 13 -2.74 22.38 1.44
CA ALA A 13 -3.03 20.99 1.80
C ALA A 13 -1.86 20.37 2.57
N LEU A 14 -0.62 20.53 2.07
CA LEU A 14 0.58 20.07 2.76
C LEU A 14 0.70 20.65 4.18
N LYS A 15 0.46 21.96 4.35
CA LYS A 15 0.47 22.60 5.68
C LYS A 15 -0.51 21.92 6.64
N LYS A 16 -1.71 21.58 6.16
CA LYS A 16 -2.74 20.91 6.97
C LYS A 16 -2.36 19.47 7.29
N LEU A 17 -1.77 18.74 6.34
CA LEU A 17 -1.27 17.38 6.56
C LEU A 17 -0.14 17.37 7.60
N ARG A 18 0.83 18.29 7.50
CA ARG A 18 1.91 18.44 8.51
C ARG A 18 1.37 18.77 9.91
N ALA A 19 0.26 19.49 10.01
CA ALA A 19 -0.37 19.76 11.30
C ALA A 19 -0.97 18.51 11.98
N VAL A 20 -1.03 17.37 11.28
CA VAL A 20 -1.42 16.07 11.87
C VAL A 20 -0.25 15.42 12.60
N GLU A 21 0.99 15.64 12.16
CA GLU A 21 2.21 14.99 12.67
C GLU A 21 2.35 14.97 14.20
N PRO A 22 2.10 16.08 14.95
CA PRO A 22 2.25 16.07 16.40
C PRO A 22 1.25 15.20 17.16
N ARG A 23 0.21 14.68 16.48
CA ARG A 23 -0.85 13.85 17.06
C ARG A 23 -0.66 12.36 16.81
N LEU A 24 0.30 11.99 15.97
CA LEU A 24 0.52 10.59 15.58
C LEU A 24 1.08 9.78 16.74
N ALA A 25 0.72 8.50 16.79
CA ALA A 25 1.33 7.55 17.69
C ALA A 25 2.85 7.41 17.40
N PRO A 26 3.67 7.13 18.42
CA PRO A 26 5.07 6.81 18.19
C PRO A 26 5.19 5.51 17.39
N GLY A 27 6.15 5.44 16.45
CA GLY A 27 6.45 4.23 15.69
C GLY A 27 6.52 4.43 14.18
N TYR A 28 5.92 5.49 13.65
CA TYR A 28 5.98 5.80 12.22
C TYR A 28 7.22 6.65 11.88
N GLY A 29 7.86 6.34 10.75
CA GLY A 29 9.02 7.09 10.28
C GLY A 29 8.64 8.43 9.65
N ALA A 30 9.45 9.48 9.88
CA ALA A 30 9.26 10.79 9.24
C ALA A 30 9.26 10.70 7.70
N THR A 31 10.09 9.81 7.13
CA THR A 31 10.16 9.55 5.69
C THR A 31 8.86 8.93 5.16
N GLU A 32 8.29 7.96 5.89
CA GLU A 32 7.03 7.30 5.49
C GLU A 32 5.88 8.30 5.47
N LEU A 33 5.75 9.09 6.54
CA LEU A 33 4.74 10.16 6.61
C LEU A 33 4.92 11.18 5.46
N ALA A 34 6.15 11.56 5.14
CA ALA A 34 6.42 12.45 4.02
C ALA A 34 6.04 11.84 2.66
N GLN A 35 6.26 10.53 2.48
CA GLN A 35 5.81 9.81 1.28
C GLN A 35 4.29 9.76 1.19
N GLU A 36 3.60 9.49 2.30
CA GLU A 36 2.13 9.53 2.37
C GLU A 36 1.56 10.90 1.99
N MET A 37 2.17 11.98 2.52
CA MET A 37 1.81 13.35 2.12
C MET A 37 2.07 13.60 0.63
N LEU A 38 3.20 13.14 0.10
CA LEU A 38 3.55 13.33 -1.31
C LEU A 38 2.59 12.57 -2.24
N ASP A 39 2.22 11.34 -1.89
CA ASP A 39 1.27 10.54 -2.67
C ASP A 39 -0.12 11.17 -2.70
N PHE A 40 -0.58 11.70 -1.56
CA PHE A 40 -1.81 12.49 -1.48
C PHE A 40 -1.77 13.70 -2.41
N LEU A 41 -0.68 14.48 -2.37
CA LEU A 41 -0.53 15.68 -3.19
C LEU A 41 -0.42 15.35 -4.68
N ALA A 42 0.26 14.26 -5.03
CA ALA A 42 0.37 13.78 -6.40
C ALA A 42 -1.01 13.40 -6.96
N MET A 43 -1.86 12.74 -6.16
CA MET A 43 -3.26 12.48 -6.53
C MET A 43 -4.04 13.78 -6.68
N ALA A 44 -3.91 14.71 -5.72
CA ALA A 44 -4.63 15.98 -5.76
C ALA A 44 -4.23 16.87 -6.96
N ASP A 45 -3.00 16.76 -7.44
CA ASP A 45 -2.54 17.41 -8.69
C ASP A 45 -2.98 16.67 -9.96
N GLY A 46 -3.40 15.40 -9.83
CA GLY A 46 -3.78 14.50 -10.92
C GLY A 46 -2.60 13.78 -11.59
N MET A 47 -1.46 13.69 -10.92
CA MET A 47 -0.34 12.87 -11.38
C MET A 47 -0.63 11.37 -11.26
N LYS A 48 -1.44 10.98 -10.28
CA LYS A 48 -1.99 9.63 -10.11
C LYS A 48 -3.52 9.65 -9.96
N PRO A 49 -4.22 8.55 -10.28
CA PRO A 49 -5.69 8.57 -10.34
C PRO A 49 -6.36 8.58 -8.96
N ALA A 50 -5.82 7.80 -8.01
CA ALA A 50 -6.34 7.69 -6.65
C ALA A 50 -5.23 7.45 -5.63
N CYS A 51 -5.37 8.00 -4.42
CA CYS A 51 -4.50 7.78 -3.28
C CYS A 51 -5.19 6.85 -2.28
N LEU A 52 -4.42 5.98 -1.63
CA LEU A 52 -4.87 5.02 -0.65
C LEU A 52 -4.39 5.47 0.74
N ILE A 53 -5.32 5.63 1.69
CA ILE A 53 -5.03 6.01 3.07
C ILE A 53 -5.48 4.87 4.00
N GLY A 54 -4.68 4.58 5.03
CA GLY A 54 -5.04 3.60 6.06
C GLY A 54 -4.51 2.19 5.82
N ARG A 55 -3.83 1.91 4.70
CA ARG A 55 -3.13 0.64 4.44
C ARG A 55 -1.62 0.87 4.48
N GLY A 56 -0.92 0.20 5.38
CA GLY A 56 0.53 0.38 5.61
C GLY A 56 0.87 1.55 6.55
N PHE A 57 0.11 2.66 6.46
CA PHE A 57 0.12 3.75 7.44
C PHE A 57 -1.32 3.95 7.96
N ASP A 58 -1.63 3.32 9.08
CA ASP A 58 -2.97 3.12 9.62
C ASP A 58 -3.28 3.89 10.91
N ASP A 59 -2.43 4.87 11.25
CA ASP A 59 -2.67 5.74 12.40
C ASP A 59 -4.04 6.45 12.30
N PRO A 60 -4.93 6.33 13.31
CA PRO A 60 -6.26 6.94 13.26
C PRO A 60 -6.25 8.47 13.10
N GLU A 61 -5.28 9.17 13.69
CA GLU A 61 -5.16 10.62 13.57
C GLU A 61 -4.69 11.01 12.16
N TRP A 62 -3.79 10.23 11.56
CA TRP A 62 -3.42 10.36 10.15
C TRP A 62 -4.63 10.20 9.24
N ILE A 63 -5.35 9.08 9.36
CA ILE A 63 -6.52 8.77 8.53
C ILE A 63 -7.54 9.90 8.61
N ALA A 64 -7.94 10.28 9.83
CA ALA A 64 -8.91 11.35 10.05
C ALA A 64 -8.42 12.69 9.49
N GLY A 65 -7.16 13.04 9.70
CA GLY A 65 -6.54 14.26 9.20
C GLY A 65 -6.50 14.32 7.67
N ALA A 66 -6.03 13.27 7.02
CA ALA A 66 -5.91 13.20 5.57
C ALA A 66 -7.30 13.20 4.88
N VAL A 67 -8.29 12.49 5.44
CA VAL A 67 -9.69 12.51 4.98
C VAL A 67 -10.32 13.91 5.13
N ALA A 68 -10.04 14.60 6.24
CA ALA A 68 -10.52 15.97 6.44
C ALA A 68 -9.90 16.94 5.42
N VAL A 69 -8.61 16.79 5.10
CA VAL A 69 -7.95 17.58 4.04
C VAL A 69 -8.57 17.29 2.68
N ALA A 70 -8.79 16.03 2.33
CA ALA A 70 -9.45 15.63 1.08
C ALA A 70 -10.84 16.25 0.94
N SER A 71 -11.64 16.18 1.99
CA SER A 71 -12.99 16.72 2.05
C SER A 71 -13.00 18.25 1.92
N GLY A 72 -12.08 18.94 2.62
CA GLY A 72 -11.89 20.39 2.49
C GLY A 72 -11.42 20.80 1.08
N MET A 73 -10.78 19.89 0.36
CA MET A 73 -10.43 20.04 -1.05
C MET A 73 -11.54 19.56 -2.00
N LYS A 74 -12.74 19.22 -1.54
CA LYS A 74 -13.84 18.71 -2.38
C LYS A 74 -13.40 17.53 -3.27
N LEU A 75 -12.46 16.72 -2.79
CA LEU A 75 -12.08 15.46 -3.41
C LEU A 75 -13.12 14.40 -3.03
N ARG A 76 -13.23 13.35 -3.84
CA ARG A 76 -14.07 12.21 -3.52
C ARG A 76 -13.30 11.31 -2.57
N VAL A 77 -13.94 10.92 -1.47
CA VAL A 77 -13.41 9.99 -0.49
C VAL A 77 -14.35 8.80 -0.47
N ILE A 78 -13.80 7.60 -0.67
CA ILE A 78 -14.55 6.33 -0.65
C ILE A 78 -13.93 5.48 0.45
N GLU A 79 -14.72 5.12 1.45
CA GLU A 79 -14.32 4.09 2.40
C GLU A 79 -14.61 2.72 1.79
N GLY A 80 -13.65 1.80 1.88
CA GLY A 80 -13.77 0.44 1.36
C GLY A 80 -12.96 -0.57 2.16
N PRO A 81 -13.15 -1.87 1.89
CA PRO A 81 -12.34 -2.91 2.50
C PRO A 81 -10.90 -2.84 1.98
N PHE A 82 -9.96 -3.44 2.71
CA PHE A 82 -8.73 -3.86 2.05
C PHE A 82 -9.07 -4.92 1.01
N TRP A 83 -8.53 -4.75 -0.20
CA TRP A 83 -8.62 -5.79 -1.22
C TRP A 83 -7.27 -6.48 -1.39
N ASP A 84 -7.33 -7.76 -1.71
CA ASP A 84 -6.21 -8.48 -2.29
C ASP A 84 -6.38 -8.57 -3.79
N ALA A 85 -5.29 -8.92 -4.49
CA ALA A 85 -5.41 -9.18 -5.91
C ALA A 85 -6.32 -10.38 -6.18
N ALA A 86 -7.06 -10.33 -7.28
CA ALA A 86 -7.74 -11.50 -7.82
C ALA A 86 -6.74 -12.67 -7.94
N GLY A 87 -7.12 -13.84 -7.40
CA GLY A 87 -6.29 -15.04 -7.39
C GLY A 87 -5.21 -15.10 -6.30
N ALA A 88 -5.18 -14.15 -5.35
CA ALA A 88 -4.21 -14.13 -4.25
C ALA A 88 -4.17 -15.45 -3.44
N TYR A 89 -5.30 -16.15 -3.38
CA TYR A 89 -5.47 -17.39 -2.62
C TYR A 89 -5.58 -18.65 -3.51
N ASP A 90 -5.34 -18.54 -4.81
CA ASP A 90 -5.47 -19.67 -5.74
C ASP A 90 -4.47 -20.78 -5.41
N GLY A 91 -4.99 -21.99 -5.18
CA GLY A 91 -4.21 -23.16 -4.81
C GLY A 91 -3.92 -23.31 -3.31
N LEU A 92 -4.39 -22.39 -2.46
CA LEU A 92 -4.31 -22.53 -1.01
C LEU A 92 -5.50 -23.33 -0.46
N PRO A 93 -5.37 -24.01 0.71
CA PRO A 93 -6.48 -24.68 1.36
C PRO A 93 -7.63 -23.72 1.68
N GLY A 94 -8.88 -24.17 1.48
CA GLY A 94 -10.07 -23.32 1.67
C GLY A 94 -10.17 -22.73 3.07
N TRP A 95 -9.90 -23.52 4.11
CA TRP A 95 -9.91 -23.07 5.50
C TRP A 95 -8.89 -21.95 5.78
N TYR A 96 -7.75 -21.97 5.07
CA TYR A 96 -6.70 -20.97 5.22
C TYR A 96 -7.08 -19.67 4.51
N ALA A 97 -7.61 -19.78 3.29
CA ALA A 97 -8.12 -18.61 2.55
C ALA A 97 -9.25 -17.92 3.31
N GLU A 98 -10.18 -18.69 3.90
CA GLU A 98 -11.24 -18.18 4.77
C GLU A 98 -10.68 -17.49 6.02
N PHE A 99 -9.68 -18.09 6.67
CA PHE A 99 -9.02 -17.50 7.83
C PHE A 99 -8.39 -16.14 7.50
N VAL A 100 -7.58 -16.05 6.45
CA VAL A 100 -6.92 -14.78 6.07
C VAL A 100 -7.95 -13.72 5.66
N GLN A 101 -8.98 -14.11 4.91
CA GLN A 101 -10.06 -13.18 4.54
C GLN A 101 -10.84 -12.67 5.76
N ALA A 102 -11.11 -13.54 6.74
CA ALA A 102 -11.76 -13.16 7.98
C ALA A 102 -10.89 -12.23 8.84
N ASP A 103 -9.57 -12.45 8.87
CA ASP A 103 -8.60 -11.60 9.56
C ASP A 103 -8.52 -10.20 8.92
N LEU A 104 -8.59 -10.12 7.59
CA LEU A 104 -8.57 -8.84 6.87
C LEU A 104 -9.91 -8.08 6.87
N ALA A 105 -11.03 -8.77 7.05
CA ALA A 105 -12.38 -8.19 6.94
C ALA A 105 -12.67 -6.95 7.82
N PRO A 106 -12.12 -6.82 9.05
CA PRO A 106 -12.34 -5.64 9.89
C PRO A 106 -11.61 -4.39 9.39
N PHE A 107 -10.55 -4.55 8.58
CA PHE A 107 -9.71 -3.43 8.17
C PHE A 107 -10.36 -2.62 7.04
N ARG A 108 -10.13 -1.31 7.11
CA ARG A 108 -10.75 -0.32 6.21
C ARG A 108 -9.69 0.59 5.63
N ALA A 109 -9.89 0.93 4.37
CA ALA A 109 -9.08 1.88 3.62
C ALA A 109 -9.94 3.04 3.12
N TRP A 110 -9.29 4.19 2.94
CA TRP A 110 -9.90 5.38 2.36
C TRP A 110 -9.23 5.69 1.03
N TYR A 111 -10.00 5.57 -0.04
CA TYR A 111 -9.57 5.84 -1.40
C TYR A 111 -9.98 7.26 -1.77
N VAL A 112 -9.00 8.09 -2.11
CA VAL A 112 -9.23 9.50 -2.43
C VAL A 112 -8.94 9.74 -3.91
N THR A 113 -9.88 10.38 -4.61
CA THR A 113 -9.72 10.69 -6.04
C THR A 113 -10.36 12.02 -6.42
N ARG A 114 -9.93 12.56 -7.56
CA ARG A 114 -10.45 13.81 -8.14
C ARG A 114 -11.69 13.62 -9.00
N THR A 115 -11.87 12.45 -9.61
CA THR A 115 -12.82 12.29 -10.73
C THR A 115 -13.90 11.27 -10.41
N ALA A 116 -15.11 11.52 -10.92
CA ALA A 116 -16.22 10.58 -10.78
C ALA A 116 -15.95 9.24 -11.49
N ALA A 117 -15.24 9.27 -12.63
CA ALA A 117 -14.89 8.06 -13.37
C ALA A 117 -13.97 7.13 -12.59
N VAL A 118 -12.94 7.68 -11.93
CA VAL A 118 -12.06 6.87 -11.06
C VAL A 118 -12.80 6.41 -9.80
N ALA A 119 -13.65 7.26 -9.22
CA ALA A 119 -14.49 6.90 -8.07
C ALA A 119 -15.37 5.67 -8.37
N ALA A 120 -16.07 5.66 -9.50
CA ALA A 120 -16.90 4.52 -9.91
C ALA A 120 -16.10 3.22 -10.09
N ARG A 121 -14.86 3.30 -10.59
CA ARG A 121 -13.98 2.12 -10.70
C ARG A 121 -13.53 1.60 -9.33
N ILE A 122 -13.28 2.49 -8.39
CA ILE A 122 -12.94 2.12 -7.01
C ILE A 122 -14.14 1.49 -6.33
N GLU A 123 -15.33 2.07 -6.46
CA GLU A 123 -16.57 1.49 -5.91
C GLU A 123 -16.83 0.08 -6.46
N ALA A 124 -16.61 -0.13 -7.76
CA ALA A 124 -16.69 -1.47 -8.36
C ALA A 124 -15.61 -2.44 -7.80
N ALA A 125 -14.38 -1.97 -7.62
CA ALA A 125 -13.31 -2.76 -7.00
C ALA A 125 -13.67 -3.13 -5.55
N CYS A 126 -14.15 -2.18 -4.74
CA CYS A 126 -14.60 -2.40 -3.37
C CYS A 126 -15.78 -3.39 -3.31
N ALA A 127 -16.73 -3.30 -4.23
CA ALA A 127 -17.89 -4.21 -4.28
C ALA A 127 -17.49 -5.64 -4.65
N SER A 128 -16.50 -5.81 -5.54
CA SER A 128 -15.99 -7.13 -5.94
C SER A 128 -14.96 -7.71 -4.97
N GLY A 129 -14.27 -6.85 -4.20
CA GLY A 129 -13.16 -7.19 -3.30
C GLY A 129 -11.90 -7.75 -3.97
N ARG A 130 -11.82 -7.77 -5.31
CA ARG A 130 -10.81 -8.55 -6.05
C ARG A 130 -10.36 -7.89 -7.37
N PRO A 131 -9.80 -6.68 -7.37
CA PRO A 131 -9.13 -6.17 -8.56
C PRO A 131 -7.92 -7.06 -8.90
N THR A 132 -7.60 -7.24 -10.17
CA THR A 132 -6.32 -7.82 -10.57
C THR A 132 -5.16 -6.89 -10.17
N ALA A 133 -3.93 -7.42 -10.06
CA ALA A 133 -2.74 -6.60 -9.78
C ALA A 133 -2.54 -5.48 -10.82
N ALA A 134 -2.91 -5.71 -12.09
CA ALA A 134 -2.86 -4.71 -13.14
C ALA A 134 -3.91 -3.60 -12.96
N GLU A 135 -5.13 -3.96 -12.54
CA GLU A 135 -6.18 -2.99 -12.24
C GLU A 135 -5.85 -2.16 -11.01
N GLU A 136 -5.31 -2.77 -9.96
CA GLU A 136 -4.81 -2.07 -8.78
C GLU A 136 -3.70 -1.08 -9.15
N ALA A 137 -2.70 -1.53 -9.92
CA ALA A 137 -1.62 -0.67 -10.40
C ALA A 137 -2.16 0.52 -11.21
N ALA A 138 -3.13 0.28 -12.09
CA ALA A 138 -3.75 1.34 -12.88
C ALA A 138 -4.61 2.29 -12.04
N LEU A 139 -5.30 1.81 -11.00
CA LEU A 139 -6.11 2.65 -10.10
C LEU A 139 -5.24 3.53 -9.20
N LEU A 140 -4.18 2.95 -8.64
CA LEU A 140 -3.28 3.62 -7.70
C LEU A 140 -2.11 4.32 -8.39
N GLY A 141 -1.97 4.18 -9.72
CA GLY A 141 -0.92 4.85 -10.50
C GLY A 141 0.50 4.34 -10.20
N TYR A 142 0.63 3.08 -9.76
CA TYR A 142 1.92 2.44 -9.49
C TYR A 142 2.39 1.59 -10.67
N PRO A 143 3.69 1.26 -10.76
CA PRO A 143 4.18 0.34 -11.77
C PRO A 143 3.56 -1.06 -11.61
N ALA A 144 2.98 -1.60 -12.68
CA ALA A 144 2.34 -2.91 -12.66
C ALA A 144 3.28 -4.04 -12.21
N CYS A 145 4.56 -3.99 -12.60
CA CYS A 145 5.57 -4.97 -12.16
C CYS A 145 5.82 -4.92 -10.65
N CYS A 146 5.79 -3.73 -10.03
CA CYS A 146 5.97 -3.56 -8.59
C CYS A 146 4.76 -4.09 -7.80
N VAL A 147 3.55 -3.81 -8.28
CA VAL A 147 2.31 -4.32 -7.67
C VAL A 147 2.22 -5.84 -7.81
N ALA A 148 2.54 -6.39 -8.98
CA ALA A 148 2.61 -7.84 -9.18
C ALA A 148 3.64 -8.50 -8.25
N ALA A 149 4.83 -7.91 -8.11
CA ALA A 149 5.84 -8.41 -7.19
C ALA A 149 5.40 -8.35 -5.71
N HIS A 150 4.63 -7.33 -5.31
CA HIS A 150 4.04 -7.28 -3.97
C HIS A 150 3.10 -8.47 -3.71
N HIS A 151 2.18 -8.75 -4.64
CA HIS A 151 1.29 -9.90 -4.52
C HIS A 151 2.04 -11.24 -4.57
N GLY A 152 3.13 -11.33 -5.34
CA GLY A 152 4.02 -12.48 -5.34
C GLY A 152 4.69 -12.74 -3.99
N ARG A 153 5.13 -11.68 -3.29
CA ARG A 153 5.70 -11.81 -1.94
C ARG A 153 4.66 -12.20 -0.90
N ASN A 154 3.46 -11.61 -0.95
CA ASN A 154 2.36 -12.00 -0.07
C ASN A 154 2.03 -13.49 -0.25
N ARG A 155 2.00 -13.97 -1.51
CA ARG A 155 1.82 -15.39 -1.80
C ARG A 155 2.94 -16.26 -1.21
N ALA A 156 4.20 -15.88 -1.39
CA ALA A 156 5.34 -16.60 -0.80
C ALA A 156 5.25 -16.67 0.74
N PHE A 157 4.78 -15.59 1.38
CA PHE A 157 4.51 -15.58 2.81
C PHE A 157 3.44 -16.62 3.21
N HIS A 158 2.30 -16.65 2.51
CA HIS A 158 1.24 -17.64 2.76
C HIS A 158 1.71 -19.08 2.56
N GLU A 159 2.45 -19.35 1.48
CA GLU A 159 3.01 -20.67 1.19
C GLU A 159 4.02 -21.10 2.27
N ALA A 160 4.85 -20.17 2.76
CA ALA A 160 5.78 -20.43 3.85
C ALA A 160 5.05 -20.72 5.17
N THR A 161 4.02 -19.96 5.50
CA THR A 161 3.15 -20.21 6.67
C THR A 161 2.55 -21.61 6.63
N LEU A 162 1.98 -22.00 5.48
CA LEU A 162 1.38 -23.32 5.31
C LEU A 162 2.40 -24.45 5.39
N SER A 163 3.61 -24.25 4.86
CA SER A 163 4.70 -25.21 4.96
C SER A 163 5.07 -25.51 6.43
N ILE A 164 5.22 -24.47 7.25
CA ILE A 164 5.49 -24.61 8.69
C ILE A 164 4.35 -25.35 9.39
N LEU A 165 3.10 -24.94 9.13
CA LEU A 165 1.93 -25.58 9.73
C LEU A 165 1.86 -27.06 9.35
N ALA A 166 2.06 -27.40 8.08
CA ALA A 166 2.00 -28.77 7.59
C ALA A 166 3.09 -29.63 8.25
N ARG A 167 4.31 -29.12 8.40
CA ARG A 167 5.37 -29.83 9.12
C ARG A 167 5.01 -30.08 10.58
N ARG A 168 4.53 -29.04 11.29
CA ARG A 168 4.23 -29.12 12.73
C ARG A 168 3.02 -30.00 13.04
N ALA A 169 2.03 -30.01 12.15
CA ALA A 169 0.82 -30.81 12.26
C ALA A 169 0.92 -32.18 11.54
N ALA A 170 2.10 -32.56 11.02
CA ALA A 170 2.28 -33.75 10.20
C ALA A 170 1.27 -33.88 9.03
N GLY A 171 0.86 -32.75 8.47
CA GLY A 171 -0.10 -32.64 7.37
C GLY A 171 -1.58 -32.72 7.78
N ASP A 172 -1.90 -32.81 9.07
CA ASP A 172 -3.30 -32.78 9.55
C ASP A 172 -3.88 -31.37 9.43
N GLU A 173 -4.77 -31.15 8.47
CA GLU A 173 -5.38 -29.85 8.22
C GLU A 173 -6.20 -29.29 9.40
N ALA A 174 -6.84 -30.16 10.19
CA ALA A 174 -7.62 -29.72 11.35
C ALA A 174 -6.69 -29.18 12.45
N GLU A 175 -5.57 -29.85 12.65
CA GLU A 175 -4.53 -29.40 13.57
C GLU A 175 -3.82 -28.13 13.07
N MET A 176 -3.51 -28.04 11.76
CA MET A 176 -2.99 -26.80 11.15
C MET A 176 -3.92 -25.60 11.40
N ALA A 177 -5.22 -25.78 11.16
CA ALA A 177 -6.23 -24.74 11.37
C ALA A 177 -6.41 -24.39 12.86
N ARG A 178 -6.23 -25.36 13.77
CA ARG A 178 -6.22 -25.12 15.22
C ARG A 178 -5.01 -24.26 15.61
N MET A 179 -3.80 -24.69 15.23
CA MET A 179 -2.54 -23.98 15.53
C MET A 179 -2.58 -22.53 15.05
N LEU A 180 -3.08 -22.30 13.83
CA LEU A 180 -3.19 -20.94 13.27
C LEU A 180 -4.19 -20.07 14.05
N ARG A 181 -5.37 -20.60 14.38
CA ARG A 181 -6.40 -19.87 15.15
C ARG A 181 -5.97 -19.54 16.58
N GLU A 182 -5.17 -20.41 17.19
CA GLU A 182 -4.62 -20.20 18.52
C GLU A 182 -3.39 -19.28 18.53
N GLY A 183 -2.94 -18.81 17.35
CA GLY A 183 -1.82 -17.89 17.22
C GLY A 183 -0.49 -18.52 17.64
N GLU A 184 -0.33 -19.84 17.43
CA GLU A 184 0.92 -20.51 17.77
C GLU A 184 2.10 -19.92 16.99
N PRO A 185 3.28 -19.72 17.63
CA PRO A 185 4.44 -19.17 16.95
C PRO A 185 4.86 -20.00 15.72
N LEU A 186 4.95 -19.36 14.57
CA LEU A 186 5.40 -19.97 13.32
C LEU A 186 6.90 -19.70 13.13
N ILE A 187 7.73 -20.66 13.53
CA ILE A 187 9.19 -20.54 13.45
C ILE A 187 9.70 -21.33 12.24
N PRO A 188 10.32 -20.67 11.23
CA PRO A 188 10.95 -21.36 10.11
C PRO A 188 12.15 -22.20 10.58
N GLU A 189 12.19 -23.48 10.24
CA GLU A 189 13.27 -24.40 10.64
C GLU A 189 14.07 -24.91 9.44
N THR A 190 13.39 -25.24 8.35
CA THR A 190 14.06 -25.72 7.13
C THR A 190 14.62 -24.55 6.31
N ASP A 191 15.64 -24.82 5.50
CA ASP A 191 16.22 -23.79 4.63
C ASP A 191 15.21 -23.28 3.59
N ALA A 192 14.30 -24.13 3.14
CA ALA A 192 13.21 -23.75 2.25
C ALA A 192 12.22 -22.79 2.93
N GLU A 193 11.79 -23.10 4.16
CA GLU A 193 10.90 -22.22 4.94
C GLU A 193 11.57 -20.86 5.21
N LYS A 194 12.84 -20.86 5.62
CA LYS A 194 13.60 -19.63 5.87
C LYS A 194 13.71 -18.78 4.61
N ALA A 195 14.05 -19.39 3.47
CA ALA A 195 14.16 -18.68 2.20
C ALA A 195 12.81 -18.08 1.76
N ALA A 196 11.72 -18.83 1.89
CA ALA A 196 10.38 -18.36 1.52
C ALA A 196 9.88 -17.22 2.43
N PHE A 197 10.11 -17.31 3.75
CA PHE A 197 9.80 -16.21 4.67
C PHE A 197 10.61 -14.96 4.36
N LEU A 198 11.92 -15.11 4.12
CA LEU A 198 12.78 -13.98 3.76
C LEU A 198 12.31 -13.31 2.46
N GLU A 199 11.90 -14.09 1.45
CA GLU A 199 11.34 -13.53 0.22
C GLU A 199 10.00 -12.83 0.46
N GLY A 200 9.09 -13.45 1.22
CA GLY A 200 7.79 -12.86 1.53
C GLY A 200 7.89 -11.56 2.32
N MET A 201 8.91 -11.43 3.18
CA MET A 201 9.19 -10.22 3.96
C MET A 201 10.10 -9.22 3.25
N ARG A 202 10.61 -9.53 2.06
CA ARG A 202 11.58 -8.68 1.36
C ARG A 202 10.92 -7.38 0.88
N VAL A 203 11.27 -6.27 1.52
CA VAL A 203 10.75 -4.95 1.18
C VAL A 203 11.90 -4.05 0.71
N THR A 204 11.72 -3.41 -0.44
CA THR A 204 12.62 -2.37 -0.94
C THR A 204 11.78 -1.15 -1.33
N PRO A 205 11.70 -0.13 -0.47
CA PRO A 205 10.89 1.05 -0.74
C PRO A 205 11.36 1.79 -1.99
N CYS A 206 10.42 2.24 -2.83
CA CYS A 206 10.72 3.18 -3.89
C CYS A 206 11.01 4.56 -3.27
N PRO A 207 12.12 5.23 -3.63
CA PRO A 207 12.32 6.60 -3.18
C PRO A 207 11.15 7.48 -3.63
N CYS A 208 10.74 8.43 -2.80
CA CYS A 208 9.69 9.41 -3.12
C CYS A 208 8.30 8.84 -3.49
N ALA A 209 8.00 7.55 -3.33
CA ALA A 209 6.68 6.99 -3.63
C ALA A 209 6.33 5.86 -2.67
N SER A 210 5.07 5.81 -2.20
CA SER A 210 4.55 4.75 -1.31
C SER A 210 4.32 3.41 -2.04
N VAL A 211 5.36 2.87 -2.68
CA VAL A 211 5.34 1.56 -3.34
C VAL A 211 6.68 0.84 -3.15
N ASN A 212 6.66 -0.47 -3.04
CA ASN A 212 7.87 -1.28 -2.95
C ASN A 212 8.32 -1.73 -4.35
N MET A 213 9.61 -1.57 -4.64
CA MET A 213 10.21 -1.94 -5.91
C MET A 213 10.27 -3.47 -6.07
N CYS A 214 10.05 -3.95 -7.31
CA CYS A 214 10.46 -5.29 -7.69
C CYS A 214 11.98 -5.35 -7.94
N GLU A 215 12.51 -6.56 -8.12
CA GLU A 215 13.95 -6.77 -8.36
C GLU A 215 14.47 -6.00 -9.59
N ASP A 216 13.74 -6.06 -10.71
CA ASP A 216 14.11 -5.34 -11.94
C ASP A 216 14.13 -3.82 -11.72
N CYS A 217 13.11 -3.30 -11.01
CA CYS A 217 13.03 -1.86 -10.72
C CYS A 217 14.11 -1.37 -9.75
N ARG A 218 14.60 -2.26 -8.88
CA ARG A 218 15.68 -1.95 -7.94
C ARG A 218 17.03 -1.80 -8.64
N THR A 219 17.25 -2.56 -9.69
CA THR A 219 18.57 -2.66 -10.36
C THR A 219 18.71 -1.76 -11.58
N ASP A 220 17.60 -1.27 -12.15
CA ASP A 220 17.58 -0.39 -13.32
C ASP A 220 17.14 1.05 -12.96
N SER A 221 18.03 2.01 -13.18
CA SER A 221 17.77 3.46 -12.99
C SER A 221 16.82 4.04 -14.04
N GLY A 222 16.61 3.34 -15.15
CA GLY A 222 15.61 3.64 -16.17
C GLY A 222 14.25 3.00 -15.92
N SER A 223 14.07 2.23 -14.84
CA SER A 223 12.89 1.41 -14.61
C SER A 223 11.59 2.21 -14.42
N PRO A 224 10.41 1.58 -14.54
CA PRO A 224 9.13 2.23 -14.23
C PRO A 224 9.08 2.90 -12.84
N ALA A 225 9.63 2.27 -11.81
CA ALA A 225 9.68 2.83 -10.46
C ALA A 225 10.63 4.03 -10.38
N ALA A 226 11.81 3.94 -10.98
CA ALA A 226 12.76 5.06 -11.04
C ALA A 226 12.16 6.29 -11.76
N ARG A 227 11.44 6.08 -12.86
CA ARG A 227 10.72 7.16 -13.56
C ARG A 227 9.60 7.77 -12.73
N LEU A 228 8.85 6.96 -11.98
CA LEU A 228 7.82 7.45 -11.06
C LEU A 228 8.47 8.29 -9.94
N SER A 229 9.50 7.74 -9.31
CA SER A 229 10.28 8.39 -8.26
C SER A 229 10.82 9.75 -8.70
N ALA A 230 11.47 9.81 -9.86
CA ALA A 230 12.01 11.06 -10.40
C ALA A 230 10.93 12.12 -10.63
N ARG A 231 9.75 11.72 -11.13
CA ARG A 231 8.60 12.62 -11.31
C ARG A 231 8.09 13.14 -9.98
N TYR A 232 8.01 12.29 -8.96
CA TYR A 232 7.54 12.66 -7.62
C TYR A 232 8.56 13.55 -6.91
N ALA A 233 9.85 13.27 -7.05
CA ALA A 233 10.94 14.10 -6.55
C ALA A 233 10.90 15.51 -7.13
N ALA A 234 10.74 15.63 -8.46
CA ALA A 234 10.58 16.93 -9.12
C ALA A 234 9.35 17.68 -8.61
N PHE A 235 8.21 16.99 -8.50
CA PHE A 235 6.98 17.57 -7.96
C PHE A 235 7.13 18.03 -6.51
N ALA A 236 7.76 17.23 -5.64
CA ALA A 236 8.03 17.61 -4.26
C ALA A 236 8.86 18.90 -4.17
N ARG A 237 9.91 19.04 -4.99
CA ARG A 237 10.75 20.25 -5.07
C ARG A 237 9.95 21.49 -5.49
N GLU A 238 9.00 21.34 -6.40
CA GLU A 238 8.12 22.45 -6.81
C GLU A 238 7.15 22.88 -5.70
N ILE A 239 6.68 21.93 -4.89
CA ILE A 239 5.69 22.18 -3.84
C ILE A 239 6.37 22.81 -2.62
N ASP A 240 7.37 22.13 -2.07
CA ASP A 240 8.00 22.50 -0.79
C ASP A 240 9.38 21.81 -0.65
N PRO A 241 10.49 22.57 -0.54
CA PRO A 241 11.83 22.00 -0.41
C PRO A 241 12.04 21.11 0.82
N VAL A 242 11.34 21.38 1.94
CA VAL A 242 11.42 20.55 3.15
C VAL A 242 10.75 19.20 2.92
N LEU A 243 9.64 19.16 2.17
CA LEU A 243 9.02 17.90 1.75
C LEU A 243 9.97 17.11 0.85
N ALA A 244 10.60 17.77 -0.13
CA ALA A 244 11.57 17.14 -1.00
C ALA A 244 12.73 16.51 -0.22
N GLN A 245 13.29 17.23 0.75
CA GLN A 245 14.34 16.68 1.61
C GLN A 245 13.86 15.47 2.43
N ALA A 246 12.66 15.55 3.01
CA ALA A 246 12.09 14.49 3.84
C ALA A 246 11.84 13.18 3.08
N VAL A 247 11.52 13.25 1.78
CA VAL A 247 11.33 12.06 0.93
C VAL A 247 12.62 11.58 0.24
N GLY A 248 13.77 12.21 0.52
CA GLY A 248 15.05 11.88 -0.09
C GLY A 248 15.24 12.41 -1.52
N ALA A 249 14.53 13.48 -1.90
CA ALA A 249 14.61 14.15 -3.20
C ALA A 249 15.54 15.39 -3.23
N GLY A 250 16.32 15.59 -2.16
CA GLY A 250 17.25 16.71 -1.95
C GLY A 250 18.54 16.61 -2.74
#